data_AF-A0A3M7MMW3-F1
#
_entry.id   AF-A0A3M7MMW3-F1
#
_cell.length_a   1.000
_cell.length_b   1.000
_cell.length_c   1.000
_cell.angle_alpha   90.00
_cell.angle_beta   90.00
_cell.angle_gamma   90.00
#
_symmetry.space_group_name_H-M   'P 1'
#
loop_
_entity.id
_entity.type
_entity.pdbx_description
1 polymer ?
#
loop_
_entity_poly.entity_id
_entity_poly.type
_entity_poly.pdbx_seq_one_letter_code
_entity_poly.pdbx_strand_id
1 'polypeptide(L)'
;MGIGFLRTLRGKTGGVGADNSNRPNNQARPEEACTRNGRLSADSTLSQYRSPPEPTAHAPAGPPPTAQGPPGQPSDNPPPYHDWMSVPDTALLPPPPAFPQQSSSTNNASNESADAALDWCDRNRVYTPFTPNQTLRDAVARGQLDLLPPPASVTDLALNRTASDKWWCRTKPTQSDVILLSNLPLYFAAVDSPLRSGVGKVIYYELRVLAINDSQSGIAIGFAAKPYPPWRLPGWHRASLAVHSDDGRRFVNNIWGGREFVYPFQVGDVVGLGMHFLPQELGGQRVKTKVFFTRNGMEEGGWDVDEERDAQMDQGIDGLQGELDQYPAVGMFGGVELEC
;
A
#
# COMPACT_ATOMS: atom_id res chain seq x y z
N MET A 1 39.69 -31.83 51.05
CA MET A 1 39.02 -33.15 50.88
C MET A 1 37.96 -32.93 49.81
N GLY A 2 38.23 -33.18 48.51
CA GLY A 2 38.29 -34.52 47.89
C GLY A 2 36.85 -35.05 47.81
N ILE A 3 36.19 -35.14 46.65
CA ILE A 3 36.45 -36.10 45.57
C ILE A 3 35.86 -35.54 44.26
N GLY A 4 36.61 -35.61 43.16
CA GLY A 4 36.12 -35.33 41.80
C GLY A 4 35.74 -36.60 41.04
N PHE A 5 35.19 -36.46 39.83
CA PHE A 5 35.49 -37.39 38.73
C PHE A 5 35.37 -36.70 37.36
N LEU A 6 36.31 -37.06 36.50
CA LEU A 6 36.62 -36.50 35.19
C LEU A 6 36.15 -37.47 34.07
N ARG A 7 35.80 -36.89 32.90
CA ARG A 7 35.95 -37.40 31.50
C ARG A 7 35.11 -38.65 31.10
N THR A 8 34.66 -38.82 29.86
CA THR A 8 35.47 -38.78 28.62
C THR A 8 34.60 -38.75 27.34
N LEU A 9 35.08 -38.04 26.31
CA LEU A 9 34.72 -38.12 24.88
C LEU A 9 35.42 -39.31 24.17
N ARG A 10 34.71 -40.03 23.29
CA ARG A 10 35.21 -40.71 22.08
C ARG A 10 34.01 -40.77 21.10
N GLY A 11 34.10 -40.60 19.79
CA GLY A 11 35.22 -40.72 18.86
C GLY A 11 34.81 -41.66 17.71
N LYS A 12 34.63 -41.08 16.51
CA LYS A 12 34.35 -41.62 15.15
C LYS A 12 34.76 -43.06 14.81
N THR A 13 33.98 -43.69 13.93
CA THR A 13 34.29 -44.35 12.62
C THR A 13 32.94 -44.78 11.99
N GLY A 14 32.64 -44.85 10.69
CA GLY A 14 33.40 -44.91 9.42
C GLY A 14 33.06 -46.21 8.65
N GLY A 15 32.46 -46.11 7.43
CA GLY A 15 32.21 -47.22 6.47
C GLY A 15 30.77 -47.20 5.92
N VAL A 16 30.42 -46.87 4.66
CA VAL A 16 30.82 -47.22 3.28
C VAL A 16 30.19 -48.51 2.73
N GLY A 17 29.42 -48.34 1.63
CA GLY A 17 29.07 -49.33 0.59
C GLY A 17 27.66 -49.92 0.70
N ALA A 18 26.87 -50.16 -0.36
CA ALA A 18 26.94 -49.87 -1.80
C ALA A 18 25.55 -50.26 -2.40
N ASP A 19 25.23 -49.69 -3.57
CA ASP A 19 24.33 -50.17 -4.64
C ASP A 19 23.03 -50.92 -4.30
N ASN A 20 21.90 -50.42 -4.83
CA ASN A 20 21.35 -51.04 -6.03
C ASN A 20 20.38 -50.12 -6.81
N SER A 21 20.63 -50.07 -8.11
CA SER A 21 19.80 -49.53 -9.18
C SER A 21 18.49 -50.28 -9.37
N ASN A 22 17.40 -49.57 -9.68
CA ASN A 22 16.54 -49.96 -10.81
C ASN A 22 15.57 -48.84 -11.21
N ARG A 23 15.72 -48.35 -12.46
CA ARG A 23 14.66 -47.72 -13.25
C ARG A 23 13.71 -48.82 -13.76
N PRO A 24 12.48 -48.45 -14.12
CA PRO A 24 12.19 -48.48 -15.55
C PRO A 24 11.49 -47.22 -16.07
N ASN A 25 11.50 -47.14 -17.38
CA ASN A 25 11.11 -46.07 -18.28
C ASN A 25 9.59 -46.08 -18.57
N ASN A 26 9.14 -45.05 -19.29
CA ASN A 26 7.81 -44.80 -19.92
C ASN A 26 6.88 -43.88 -19.10
N GLN A 27 6.68 -42.62 -19.54
CA GLN A 27 5.77 -42.19 -20.61
C GLN A 27 4.30 -42.58 -20.34
N ALA A 28 3.49 -41.59 -19.92
CA ALA A 28 2.33 -41.09 -20.66
C ALA A 28 1.46 -40.18 -19.76
N ARG A 29 1.10 -39.00 -20.29
CA ARG A 29 -0.01 -38.15 -19.84
C ARG A 29 -1.35 -38.90 -20.04
N PRO A 30 -2.41 -38.58 -19.29
CA PRO A 30 -3.76 -38.70 -19.80
C PRO A 30 -4.19 -37.36 -20.42
N GLU A 31 -4.42 -37.39 -21.73
CA GLU A 31 -5.29 -36.45 -22.43
C GLU A 31 -6.73 -36.96 -22.31
N GLU A 32 -7.65 -36.12 -21.85
CA GLU A 32 -9.06 -36.23 -22.21
C GLU A 32 -9.32 -35.33 -23.41
N ALA A 33 -9.73 -35.97 -24.51
CA ALA A 33 -10.22 -35.32 -25.71
C ALA A 33 -11.74 -35.13 -25.60
N CYS A 34 -12.22 -33.93 -25.92
CA CYS A 34 -13.46 -33.80 -26.69
C CYS A 34 -13.23 -32.81 -27.85
N THR A 35 -13.81 -33.19 -28.97
CA THR A 35 -13.37 -33.00 -30.35
C THR A 35 -14.00 -31.81 -31.09
N ARG A 36 -13.26 -31.32 -32.10
CA ARG A 36 -13.70 -30.83 -33.45
C ARG A 36 -14.54 -29.54 -33.49
N ASN A 37 -14.31 -28.55 -34.36
CA ASN A 37 -13.70 -28.40 -35.70
C ASN A 37 -13.18 -26.94 -35.82
N GLY A 38 -12.25 -26.53 -36.68
CA GLY A 38 -11.52 -27.17 -37.75
C GLY A 38 -10.78 -26.11 -38.59
N ARG A 39 -9.65 -26.54 -39.18
CA ARG A 39 -8.94 -26.06 -40.38
C ARG A 39 -8.24 -24.69 -40.34
N LEU A 40 -6.90 -24.70 -40.26
CA LEU A 40 -5.89 -24.58 -41.36
C LEU A 40 -5.46 -23.11 -41.53
N SER A 41 -4.22 -22.75 -41.14
CA SER A 41 -3.02 -22.69 -42.00
C SER A 41 -3.16 -21.68 -43.14
N ALA A 42 -2.23 -20.81 -43.48
CA ALA A 42 -0.96 -20.38 -42.90
C ALA A 42 -0.57 -19.12 -43.70
N ASP A 43 0.40 -18.41 -43.15
CA ASP A 43 1.45 -17.69 -43.87
C ASP A 43 1.29 -16.18 -44.19
N SER A 44 2.42 -15.55 -43.86
CA SER A 44 2.98 -14.23 -44.15
C SER A 44 2.19 -13.23 -45.03
N THR A 45 2.12 -11.96 -44.61
CA THR A 45 2.90 -10.84 -45.17
C THR A 45 2.41 -9.46 -44.68
N LEU A 46 3.35 -8.54 -44.49
CA LEU A 46 3.16 -7.10 -44.27
C LEU A 46 2.19 -6.46 -45.27
N SER A 47 1.24 -5.64 -44.80
CA SER A 47 0.70 -4.51 -45.58
C SER A 47 -0.08 -3.51 -44.70
N GLN A 48 0.46 -2.30 -44.62
CA GLN A 48 -0.19 -0.98 -44.66
C GLN A 48 -1.66 -0.87 -44.18
N TYR A 49 -1.87 -0.28 -43.00
CA TYR A 49 -3.17 0.31 -42.65
C TYR A 49 -3.23 1.77 -43.13
N ARG A 50 -4.27 2.06 -43.92
CA ARG A 50 -4.55 3.32 -44.62
C ARG A 50 -5.54 4.16 -43.80
N SER A 51 -5.32 5.47 -43.70
CA SER A 51 -6.19 6.42 -42.99
C SER A 51 -7.59 6.55 -43.63
N PRO A 52 -8.66 6.82 -42.84
CA PRO A 52 -10.01 7.05 -43.35
C PRO A 52 -10.22 8.49 -43.88
N PRO A 53 -11.21 8.73 -44.78
CA PRO A 53 -11.33 9.94 -45.59
C PRO A 53 -12.08 11.11 -44.90
N GLU A 54 -11.75 12.34 -45.31
CA GLU A 54 -12.36 13.61 -44.89
C GLU A 54 -13.74 13.88 -45.54
N PRO A 55 -14.63 14.64 -44.87
CA PRO A 55 -15.87 15.14 -45.47
C PRO A 55 -15.68 16.49 -46.19
N THR A 56 -16.22 16.59 -47.40
CA THR A 56 -16.25 17.79 -48.26
C THR A 56 -17.54 18.59 -48.09
N ALA A 57 -17.44 19.93 -48.00
CA ALA A 57 -18.51 20.86 -48.35
C ALA A 57 -17.90 22.19 -48.85
N HIS A 58 -18.39 22.66 -50.00
CA HIS A 58 -17.85 23.78 -50.80
C HIS A 58 -18.35 25.17 -50.38
N ALA A 59 -17.54 26.20 -50.67
CA ALA A 59 -17.96 27.60 -50.86
C ALA A 59 -17.52 28.10 -52.27
N PRO A 60 -18.22 29.07 -52.90
CA PRO A 60 -18.15 29.30 -54.35
C PRO A 60 -17.04 30.25 -54.82
N ALA A 61 -16.82 30.21 -56.15
CA ALA A 61 -15.69 30.75 -56.90
C ALA A 61 -15.73 32.26 -57.22
N GLY A 62 -14.54 32.88 -57.32
CA GLY A 62 -14.29 34.19 -57.93
C GLY A 62 -13.34 34.08 -59.16
N PRO A 63 -13.36 35.06 -60.10
CA PRO A 63 -12.77 34.94 -61.44
C PRO A 63 -11.23 35.21 -61.52
N PRO A 64 -10.56 34.90 -62.66
CA PRO A 64 -9.11 34.66 -62.74
C PRO A 64 -8.34 35.88 -63.36
N PRO A 65 -7.05 35.82 -63.74
CA PRO A 65 -6.00 36.68 -63.21
C PRO A 65 -5.47 37.74 -64.20
N THR A 66 -4.78 38.77 -63.70
CA THR A 66 -3.88 39.61 -64.50
C THR A 66 -2.49 39.64 -63.88
N ALA A 67 -1.51 39.13 -64.61
CA ALA A 67 -0.10 39.17 -64.27
C ALA A 67 0.52 40.50 -64.72
N GLN A 68 1.33 41.15 -63.87
CA GLN A 68 2.34 42.14 -64.28
C GLN A 68 3.40 42.35 -63.17
N GLY A 69 4.62 41.84 -63.41
CA GLY A 69 5.93 42.44 -63.10
C GLY A 69 6.45 42.56 -61.65
N PRO A 70 7.74 42.23 -61.37
CA PRO A 70 8.46 42.65 -60.15
C PRO A 70 9.21 43.99 -60.39
N PRO A 71 9.88 44.66 -59.41
CA PRO A 71 10.11 44.32 -57.99
C PRO A 71 9.84 45.47 -56.99
N GLY A 72 9.59 45.13 -55.72
CA GLY A 72 9.76 46.02 -54.57
C GLY A 72 10.11 45.17 -53.36
N GLN A 73 11.27 45.42 -52.75
CA GLN A 73 11.82 44.64 -51.64
C GLN A 73 10.87 44.59 -50.43
N PRO A 74 10.56 43.41 -49.87
CA PRO A 74 10.12 43.31 -48.49
C PRO A 74 11.36 43.30 -47.59
N SER A 75 11.43 44.31 -46.74
CA SER A 75 12.36 44.45 -45.62
C SER A 75 12.30 43.24 -44.69
N ASP A 76 13.49 42.80 -44.27
CA ASP A 76 13.86 42.15 -43.01
C ASP A 76 12.94 41.06 -42.44
N ASN A 77 13.43 39.81 -42.55
CA ASN A 77 13.55 38.76 -41.52
C ASN A 77 12.52 38.68 -40.36
N PRO A 78 12.28 37.44 -39.89
CA PRO A 78 11.01 36.69 -39.97
C PRO A 78 9.80 37.35 -39.27
N PRO A 79 8.57 36.89 -39.55
CA PRO A 79 7.36 37.36 -38.86
C PRO A 79 7.49 37.22 -37.33
N PRO A 80 6.90 38.13 -36.54
CA PRO A 80 6.98 38.09 -35.09
C PRO A 80 6.42 36.75 -34.56
N TYR A 81 7.19 36.09 -33.70
CA TYR A 81 6.77 34.86 -33.04
C TYR A 81 5.50 35.12 -32.21
N HIS A 82 4.50 34.27 -32.41
CA HIS A 82 3.29 34.30 -31.59
C HIS A 82 3.55 33.72 -30.19
N ASP A 83 2.94 34.32 -29.18
CA ASP A 83 3.10 34.04 -27.74
C ASP A 83 2.85 32.57 -27.35
N TRP A 84 2.11 31.81 -28.17
CA TRP A 84 1.89 30.37 -27.97
C TRP A 84 3.09 29.49 -28.35
N MET A 85 4.13 30.05 -28.99
CA MET A 85 5.40 29.37 -29.28
C MET A 85 6.45 29.59 -28.18
N SER A 86 6.16 30.44 -27.20
CA SER A 86 6.99 30.63 -26.01
C SER A 86 6.70 29.49 -25.03
N VAL A 87 7.44 28.39 -25.12
CA VAL A 87 7.38 27.33 -24.11
C VAL A 87 7.99 27.91 -22.82
N PRO A 88 7.24 28.07 -21.72
CA PRO A 88 7.82 28.53 -20.46
C PRO A 88 8.88 27.53 -20.00
N ASP A 89 9.93 28.03 -19.34
CA ASP A 89 11.02 27.21 -18.83
C ASP A 89 10.47 26.08 -17.95
N THR A 90 10.50 24.86 -18.49
CA THR A 90 9.96 23.66 -17.85
C THR A 90 10.77 23.26 -16.61
N ALA A 91 11.93 23.88 -16.37
CA ALA A 91 12.71 23.67 -15.15
C ALA A 91 12.08 24.31 -13.89
N LEU A 92 11.10 25.21 -14.06
CA LEU A 92 10.32 25.78 -12.97
C LEU A 92 9.05 24.98 -12.63
N LEU A 93 8.72 23.97 -13.43
CA LEU A 93 7.62 23.07 -13.11
C LEU A 93 8.06 22.12 -11.98
N PRO A 94 7.18 21.80 -11.02
CA PRO A 94 7.45 20.72 -10.10
C PRO A 94 7.76 19.44 -10.90
N PRO A 95 8.63 18.54 -10.40
CA PRO A 95 8.84 17.27 -11.05
C PRO A 95 7.49 16.59 -11.29
N PRO A 96 7.33 15.87 -12.41
CA PRO A 96 6.09 15.13 -12.65
C PRO A 96 5.82 14.23 -11.44
N PRO A 97 4.54 14.09 -11.02
CA PRO A 97 4.18 13.14 -9.99
C PRO A 97 4.82 11.79 -10.29
N ALA A 98 5.43 11.16 -9.28
CA ALA A 98 6.03 9.84 -9.46
C ALA A 98 4.98 8.90 -10.07
N PHE A 99 5.36 8.19 -11.14
CA PHE A 99 4.42 7.28 -11.81
C PHE A 99 3.96 6.20 -10.83
N PRO A 100 2.64 6.02 -10.67
CA PRO A 100 2.09 5.06 -9.71
C PRO A 100 2.46 3.62 -10.10
N GLN A 101 2.87 2.83 -9.10
CA GLN A 101 3.34 1.46 -9.28
C GLN A 101 2.14 0.49 -9.24
N GLN A 102 1.94 -0.28 -10.31
CA GLN A 102 0.85 -1.27 -10.42
C GLN A 102 0.99 -2.44 -9.45
N SER A 103 2.19 -2.67 -8.92
CA SER A 103 2.50 -3.71 -7.95
C SER A 103 3.64 -3.26 -7.03
N SER A 104 3.61 -3.69 -5.77
CA SER A 104 4.75 -3.63 -4.86
C SER A 104 5.83 -4.64 -5.31
N SER A 105 7.06 -4.47 -4.83
CA SER A 105 8.16 -5.37 -5.20
C SER A 105 8.09 -6.75 -4.54
N THR A 106 7.27 -6.94 -3.51
CA THR A 106 7.30 -8.15 -2.67
C THR A 106 5.91 -8.71 -2.38
N ASN A 107 5.08 -8.06 -1.56
CA ASN A 107 3.73 -8.56 -1.25
C ASN A 107 2.63 -7.80 -1.99
N ASN A 108 1.94 -8.49 -2.88
CA ASN A 108 0.73 -8.02 -3.54
C ASN A 108 -0.37 -9.03 -3.26
N ALA A 109 -1.50 -8.57 -2.74
CA ALA A 109 -2.65 -9.45 -2.64
C ALA A 109 -3.16 -9.84 -4.02
N SER A 110 -3.78 -11.01 -4.15
CA SER A 110 -4.42 -11.41 -5.40
C SER A 110 -5.54 -10.43 -5.77
N ASN A 111 -5.76 -10.25 -7.08
CA ASN A 111 -6.86 -9.41 -7.59
C ASN A 111 -8.21 -9.87 -7.02
N GLU A 112 -8.44 -11.18 -6.95
CA GLU A 112 -9.65 -11.76 -6.34
C GLU A 112 -9.82 -11.36 -4.87
N SER A 113 -8.75 -11.37 -4.07
CA SER A 113 -8.79 -10.93 -2.67
C SER A 113 -9.04 -9.43 -2.55
N ALA A 114 -8.49 -8.63 -3.47
CA ALA A 114 -8.72 -7.18 -3.51
C ALA A 114 -10.17 -6.85 -3.86
N ASP A 115 -10.71 -7.49 -4.90
CA ASP A 115 -12.09 -7.33 -5.37
C ASP A 115 -13.09 -7.80 -4.30
N ALA A 116 -12.84 -8.96 -3.68
CA ALA A 116 -13.67 -9.45 -2.57
C ALA A 116 -13.69 -8.49 -1.37
N ALA A 117 -12.57 -7.81 -1.11
CA ALA A 117 -12.48 -6.82 -0.06
C ALA A 117 -13.18 -5.50 -0.42
N LEU A 118 -13.17 -5.08 -1.69
CA LEU A 118 -13.98 -3.94 -2.17
C LEU A 118 -15.47 -4.22 -2.00
N ASP A 119 -15.93 -5.39 -2.47
CA ASP A 119 -17.31 -5.87 -2.29
C ASP A 119 -17.71 -5.88 -0.80
N TRP A 120 -16.80 -6.31 0.06
CA TRP A 120 -17.04 -6.31 1.49
C TRP A 120 -17.13 -4.89 2.06
N CYS A 121 -16.27 -3.97 1.61
CA CYS A 121 -16.28 -2.57 2.03
C CYS A 121 -17.61 -1.88 1.70
N ASP A 122 -18.18 -2.17 0.53
CA ASP A 122 -19.46 -1.62 0.08
C ASP A 122 -20.63 -2.10 0.94
N ARG A 123 -20.59 -3.38 1.36
CA ARG A 123 -21.61 -4.00 2.22
C ARG A 123 -21.46 -3.63 3.70
N ASN A 124 -20.27 -3.21 4.12
CA ASN A 124 -19.94 -2.93 5.52
C ASN A 124 -19.45 -1.50 5.65
N ARG A 125 -20.37 -0.52 5.72
CA ARG A 125 -19.96 0.89 5.87
C ARG A 125 -19.17 1.12 7.16
N VAL A 126 -18.19 2.01 7.09
CA VAL A 126 -17.43 2.48 8.27
C VAL A 126 -18.38 3.03 9.33
N TYR A 127 -18.07 2.73 10.60
CA TYR A 127 -18.85 3.18 11.74
C TYR A 127 -18.78 4.70 11.84
N THR A 128 -19.88 5.29 12.28
CA THR A 128 -19.91 6.69 12.68
C THR A 128 -19.03 6.91 13.91
N PRO A 129 -18.41 8.09 14.08
CA PRO A 129 -17.60 8.41 15.24
C PRO A 129 -18.27 8.09 16.57
N PHE A 130 -17.54 7.38 17.43
CA PHE A 130 -17.99 7.04 18.77
C PHE A 130 -17.74 8.21 19.73
N THR A 131 -18.72 8.52 20.57
CA THR A 131 -18.55 9.53 21.64
C THR A 131 -18.14 8.81 22.93
N PRO A 132 -16.86 8.92 23.37
CA PRO A 132 -16.40 8.22 24.55
C PRO A 132 -16.86 8.88 25.86
N ASN A 133 -17.07 8.05 26.89
CA ASN A 133 -17.15 8.54 28.27
C ASN A 133 -15.74 8.80 28.84
N GLN A 134 -15.66 9.40 30.03
CA GLN A 134 -14.37 9.74 30.66
C GLN A 134 -13.48 8.50 30.88
N THR A 135 -14.05 7.38 31.33
CA THR A 135 -13.31 6.15 31.60
C THR A 135 -12.58 5.62 30.37
N LEU A 136 -13.22 5.66 29.20
CA LEU A 136 -12.59 5.25 27.95
C LEU A 136 -11.48 6.22 27.50
N ARG A 137 -11.70 7.53 27.68
CA ARG A 137 -10.67 8.54 27.39
C ARG A 137 -9.44 8.34 28.28
N ASP A 138 -9.65 8.08 29.55
CA ASP A 138 -8.59 7.84 30.52
C ASP A 138 -7.82 6.54 30.22
N ALA A 139 -8.52 5.50 29.75
CA ALA A 139 -7.87 4.25 29.33
C ALA A 139 -6.96 4.48 28.11
N VAL A 140 -7.45 5.18 27.08
CA VAL A 140 -6.65 5.53 25.90
C VAL A 140 -5.46 6.43 26.27
N ALA A 141 -5.66 7.42 27.14
CA ALA A 141 -4.58 8.30 27.61
C ALA A 141 -3.49 7.56 28.39
N ARG A 142 -3.80 6.41 29.01
CA ARG A 142 -2.85 5.54 29.70
C ARG A 142 -2.28 4.42 28.82
N GLY A 143 -2.59 4.38 27.52
CA GLY A 143 -2.16 3.29 26.64
C GLY A 143 -2.83 1.94 26.95
N GLN A 144 -3.94 1.92 27.68
CA GLN A 144 -4.67 0.70 28.05
C GLN A 144 -5.59 0.25 26.91
N LEU A 145 -4.99 -0.14 25.80
CA LEU A 145 -5.66 -0.70 24.63
C LEU A 145 -5.46 -2.22 24.60
N ASP A 146 -6.51 -2.92 24.19
CA ASP A 146 -6.43 -4.36 23.89
C ASP A 146 -6.46 -4.56 22.37
N LEU A 147 -5.89 -5.65 21.87
CA LEU A 147 -6.06 -6.05 20.47
C LEU A 147 -7.31 -6.92 20.33
N LEU A 148 -8.12 -6.65 19.32
CA LEU A 148 -9.27 -7.48 18.99
C LEU A 148 -8.77 -8.87 18.56
N PRO A 149 -9.48 -9.93 18.95
CA PRO A 149 -9.12 -11.27 18.51
C PRO A 149 -9.21 -11.36 16.98
N PRO A 150 -8.29 -12.09 16.34
CA PRO A 150 -8.38 -12.33 14.91
C PRO A 150 -9.65 -13.14 14.58
N PRO A 151 -10.12 -13.12 13.32
CA PRO A 151 -11.23 -13.99 12.90
C PRO A 151 -10.93 -15.45 13.20
N ALA A 152 -11.97 -16.25 13.47
CA ALA A 152 -11.84 -17.68 13.76
C ALA A 152 -11.18 -18.49 12.63
N SER A 153 -11.15 -17.97 11.40
CA SER A 153 -10.46 -18.58 10.26
C SER A 153 -8.93 -18.47 10.35
N VAL A 154 -8.40 -17.60 11.20
CA VAL A 154 -6.96 -17.42 11.42
C VAL A 154 -6.49 -18.40 12.50
N THR A 155 -5.79 -19.45 12.10
CA THR A 155 -5.30 -20.50 13.01
C THR A 155 -3.80 -20.44 13.28
N ASP A 156 -3.07 -19.64 12.50
CA ASP A 156 -1.60 -19.60 12.51
C ASP A 156 -1.03 -18.36 13.20
N LEU A 157 -1.84 -17.68 14.01
CA LEU A 157 -1.48 -16.49 14.79
C LEU A 157 -1.54 -16.78 16.30
N ALA A 158 -0.45 -16.51 17.00
CA ALA A 158 -0.38 -16.46 18.46
C ALA A 158 -0.34 -15.01 18.94
N LEU A 159 -1.13 -14.71 19.98
CA LEU A 159 -1.28 -13.37 20.54
C LEU A 159 -1.23 -13.46 22.07
N ASN A 160 -0.30 -12.74 22.71
CA ASN A 160 -0.15 -12.72 24.16
C ASN A 160 0.08 -11.30 24.66
N ARG A 161 -0.66 -10.89 25.69
CA ARG A 161 -0.40 -9.61 26.36
C ARG A 161 0.78 -9.76 27.31
N THR A 162 1.85 -8.99 27.10
CA THR A 162 3.08 -9.04 27.91
C THR A 162 3.13 -7.94 28.96
N ALA A 163 2.42 -6.82 28.74
CA ALA A 163 2.25 -5.73 29.72
C ALA A 163 0.88 -5.04 29.54
N SER A 164 0.57 -4.04 30.36
CA SER A 164 -0.69 -3.28 30.25
C SER A 164 -0.85 -2.54 28.91
N ASP A 165 0.23 -2.27 28.22
CA ASP A 165 0.34 -1.48 26.99
C ASP A 165 1.15 -2.21 25.91
N LYS A 166 1.38 -3.54 26.09
CA LYS A 166 2.21 -4.33 25.18
C LYS A 166 1.63 -5.70 24.88
N TRP A 167 1.73 -6.06 23.61
CA TRP A 167 1.29 -7.31 23.02
C TRP A 167 2.43 -7.93 22.22
N TRP A 168 2.65 -9.21 22.45
CA TRP A 168 3.50 -10.04 21.62
C TRP A 168 2.64 -10.80 20.63
N CYS A 169 3.03 -10.75 19.35
CA CYS A 169 2.33 -11.42 18.25
C CYS A 169 3.32 -12.28 17.45
N ARG A 170 2.87 -13.45 17.01
CA ARG A 170 3.65 -14.33 16.15
C ARG A 170 2.79 -15.09 15.15
N THR A 171 3.24 -15.15 13.90
CA THR A 171 2.59 -15.91 12.83
C THR A 171 3.48 -17.03 12.30
N LYS A 172 2.88 -18.06 11.69
CA LYS A 172 3.62 -19.09 10.94
C LYS A 172 3.89 -18.64 9.49
N PRO A 173 4.90 -19.21 8.80
CA PRO A 173 5.19 -18.90 7.39
C PRO A 173 4.02 -19.07 6.41
N THR A 174 3.02 -19.88 6.76
CA THR A 174 1.81 -20.13 5.94
C THR A 174 0.71 -19.09 6.12
N GLN A 175 0.89 -18.12 7.03
CA GLN A 175 -0.13 -17.14 7.35
C GLN A 175 -0.38 -16.21 6.17
N SER A 176 -1.61 -16.22 5.64
CA SER A 176 -2.09 -15.19 4.72
C SER A 176 -2.28 -13.85 5.43
N ASP A 177 -2.52 -12.79 4.68
CA ASP A 177 -2.75 -11.44 5.23
C ASP A 177 -3.79 -11.46 6.37
N VAL A 178 -3.40 -10.87 7.49
CA VAL A 178 -4.28 -10.65 8.65
C VAL A 178 -4.01 -9.27 9.24
N ILE A 179 -5.05 -8.67 9.82
CA ILE A 179 -4.99 -7.40 10.53
C ILE A 179 -5.48 -7.56 11.97
N LEU A 180 -4.70 -7.03 12.91
CA LEU A 180 -5.08 -6.83 14.29
C LEU A 180 -5.41 -5.36 14.51
N LEU A 181 -6.63 -5.10 14.98
CA LEU A 181 -7.09 -3.75 15.32
C LEU A 181 -7.19 -3.62 16.83
N SER A 182 -6.81 -2.47 17.38
CA SER A 182 -7.08 -2.17 18.79
C SER A 182 -8.58 -2.17 19.08
N ASN A 183 -9.00 -2.39 20.33
CA ASN A 183 -10.39 -2.32 20.76
C ASN A 183 -10.93 -0.88 20.76
N LEU A 184 -10.09 0.08 21.17
CA LEU A 184 -10.39 1.51 21.25
C LEU A 184 -9.56 2.31 20.24
N PRO A 185 -10.08 3.41 19.68
CA PRO A 185 -9.28 4.28 18.83
C PRO A 185 -8.33 5.14 19.67
N LEU A 186 -7.22 5.58 19.07
CA LEU A 186 -6.37 6.63 19.67
C LEU A 186 -6.93 8.03 19.39
N TYR A 187 -7.76 8.17 18.36
CA TYR A 187 -8.45 9.39 17.98
C TYR A 187 -9.94 9.13 17.94
N PHE A 188 -10.70 9.75 18.84
CA PHE A 188 -12.15 9.77 18.79
C PHE A 188 -12.60 11.02 18.05
N ALA A 189 -13.02 10.90 16.79
CA ALA A 189 -13.35 12.08 15.99
C ALA A 189 -14.37 12.96 16.72
N ALA A 190 -15.39 12.37 17.34
CA ALA A 190 -16.46 13.07 18.05
C ALA A 190 -15.99 14.06 19.14
N VAL A 191 -14.78 13.90 19.70
CA VAL A 191 -14.27 14.77 20.77
C VAL A 191 -12.86 15.30 20.51
N ASP A 192 -12.03 14.58 19.78
CA ASP A 192 -10.63 14.93 19.49
C ASP A 192 -10.48 15.77 18.22
N SER A 193 -11.53 15.89 17.39
CA SER A 193 -11.45 16.68 16.17
C SER A 193 -11.12 18.14 16.46
N PRO A 194 -10.07 18.72 15.83
CA PRO A 194 -9.73 20.13 16.02
C PRO A 194 -10.87 21.09 15.69
N LEU A 195 -11.80 20.72 14.81
CA LEU A 195 -13.01 21.50 14.52
C LEU A 195 -13.94 21.63 15.72
N ARG A 196 -13.88 20.67 16.66
CA ARG A 196 -14.69 20.63 17.89
C ARG A 196 -13.90 21.09 19.10
N SER A 197 -12.66 20.63 19.24
CA SER A 197 -11.81 20.89 20.41
C SER A 197 -11.11 22.25 20.33
N GLY A 198 -10.96 22.82 19.13
CA GLY A 198 -10.15 24.02 18.87
C GLY A 198 -8.64 23.79 18.98
N VAL A 199 -8.19 22.55 19.24
CA VAL A 199 -6.78 22.21 19.51
C VAL A 199 -6.38 21.03 18.63
N GLY A 200 -5.13 21.08 18.13
CA GLY A 200 -4.57 19.97 17.37
C GLY A 200 -4.44 18.69 18.22
N LYS A 201 -4.54 17.54 17.57
CA LYS A 201 -4.38 16.23 18.22
C LYS A 201 -3.28 15.43 17.54
N VAL A 202 -2.50 14.71 18.33
CA VAL A 202 -1.52 13.74 17.83
C VAL A 202 -1.88 12.36 18.36
N ILE A 203 -1.84 11.37 17.49
CA ILE A 203 -1.89 9.95 17.84
C ILE A 203 -0.63 9.27 17.36
N TYR A 204 -0.15 8.28 18.11
CA TYR A 204 1.11 7.59 17.84
C TYR A 204 1.13 6.25 18.55
N TYR A 205 1.74 5.25 17.92
CA TYR A 205 2.13 4.00 18.58
C TYR A 205 3.34 3.41 17.86
N GLU A 206 4.00 2.47 18.52
CA GLU A 206 5.21 1.80 18.04
C GLU A 206 5.01 0.29 17.99
N LEU A 207 5.83 -0.37 17.17
CA LEU A 207 6.07 -1.79 17.27
C LEU A 207 7.56 -2.09 17.11
N ARG A 208 8.00 -3.19 17.70
CA ARG A 208 9.34 -3.74 17.57
C ARG A 208 9.31 -5.00 16.73
N VAL A 209 10.15 -5.05 15.70
CA VAL A 209 10.33 -6.22 14.85
C VAL A 209 11.24 -7.22 15.58
N LEU A 210 10.73 -8.39 15.93
CA LEU A 210 11.48 -9.44 16.62
C LEU A 210 11.99 -10.52 15.66
N ALA A 211 11.21 -10.85 14.63
CA ALA A 211 11.63 -11.77 13.57
C ALA A 211 10.84 -11.52 12.26
N ILE A 212 11.52 -11.73 11.13
CA ILE A 212 10.93 -11.84 9.79
C ILE A 212 11.56 -13.09 9.16
N ASN A 213 10.74 -14.07 8.75
CA ASN A 213 11.24 -15.38 8.33
C ASN A 213 11.96 -15.33 6.98
N ASP A 214 11.34 -14.71 5.97
CA ASP A 214 11.82 -14.65 4.60
C ASP A 214 11.23 -13.45 3.85
N SER A 215 11.54 -13.32 2.56
CA SER A 215 11.03 -12.26 1.68
C SER A 215 9.54 -12.37 1.37
N GLN A 216 8.83 -13.38 1.88
CA GLN A 216 7.37 -13.55 1.76
C GLN A 216 6.69 -13.33 3.11
N SER A 217 7.40 -12.73 4.05
CA SER A 217 6.93 -12.42 5.40
C SER A 217 7.05 -10.93 5.66
N GLY A 218 6.08 -10.35 6.35
CA GLY A 218 6.10 -8.91 6.62
C GLY A 218 5.06 -8.46 7.63
N ILE A 219 5.28 -7.22 8.08
CA ILE A 219 4.50 -6.50 9.08
C ILE A 219 4.06 -5.18 8.44
N ALA A 220 2.84 -4.76 8.71
CA ALA A 220 2.35 -3.43 8.36
C ALA A 220 1.97 -2.67 9.63
N ILE A 221 2.48 -1.46 9.80
CA ILE A 221 2.08 -0.54 10.87
C ILE A 221 1.17 0.52 10.27
N GLY A 222 -0.03 0.71 10.82
CA GLY A 222 -1.03 1.59 10.23
C GLY A 222 -2.12 2.07 11.17
N PHE A 223 -3.05 2.83 10.59
CA PHE A 223 -4.33 3.19 11.18
C PHE A 223 -5.46 2.75 10.25
N ALA A 224 -6.60 2.39 10.84
CA ALA A 224 -7.81 2.08 10.08
C ALA A 224 -9.07 2.48 10.86
N ALA A 225 -10.10 2.93 10.14
CA ALA A 225 -11.45 2.98 10.65
C ALA A 225 -12.08 1.58 10.64
N LYS A 226 -13.08 1.37 11.49
CA LYS A 226 -13.83 0.11 11.57
C LYS A 226 -15.19 0.22 10.90
N PRO A 227 -15.76 -0.88 10.40
CA PRO A 227 -15.15 -2.21 10.31
C PRO A 227 -14.21 -2.30 9.10
N TYR A 228 -13.15 -3.10 9.19
CA TYR A 228 -12.13 -3.28 8.13
C TYR A 228 -12.08 -4.75 7.68
N PRO A 229 -11.82 -5.06 6.38
CA PRO A 229 -11.73 -6.45 5.92
C PRO A 229 -10.61 -7.19 6.67
N PRO A 230 -10.91 -8.25 7.43
CA PRO A 230 -9.95 -8.80 8.38
C PRO A 230 -8.84 -9.68 7.74
N TRP A 231 -8.94 -9.95 6.43
CA TRP A 231 -7.93 -10.66 5.63
C TRP A 231 -7.09 -9.71 4.77
N ARG A 232 -7.06 -8.42 5.11
CA ARG A 232 -6.34 -7.38 4.35
C ARG A 232 -5.43 -6.60 5.27
N LEU A 233 -4.24 -6.26 4.79
CA LEU A 233 -3.32 -5.36 5.49
C LEU A 233 -3.87 -3.93 5.52
N PRO A 234 -3.57 -3.14 6.57
CA PRO A 234 -3.96 -1.73 6.63
C PRO A 234 -3.33 -0.95 5.47
N GLY A 235 -3.98 0.14 5.08
CA GLY A 235 -3.61 1.01 3.97
C GLY A 235 -4.12 0.56 2.60
N TRP A 236 -4.59 -0.67 2.45
CA TRP A 236 -5.08 -1.16 1.16
C TRP A 236 -6.48 -0.70 0.80
N HIS A 237 -7.37 -0.62 1.79
CA HIS A 237 -8.78 -0.26 1.61
C HIS A 237 -9.17 1.00 2.39
N ARG A 238 -10.42 1.46 2.19
CA ARG A 238 -10.99 2.73 2.68
C ARG A 238 -10.65 3.08 4.13
N ALA A 239 -10.53 4.38 4.38
CA ALA A 239 -10.31 4.95 5.71
C ALA A 239 -9.14 4.30 6.47
N SER A 240 -8.06 3.99 5.75
CA SER A 240 -6.88 3.36 6.31
C SER A 240 -5.59 3.80 5.62
N LEU A 241 -4.52 3.86 6.40
CA LEU A 241 -3.16 4.10 5.93
C LEU A 241 -2.16 3.22 6.66
N ALA A 242 -1.04 2.91 6.04
CA ALA A 242 0.01 2.09 6.64
C ALA A 242 1.37 2.25 5.95
N VAL A 243 2.41 1.74 6.62
CA VAL A 243 3.75 1.49 6.06
C VAL A 243 4.02 -0.01 6.17
N HIS A 244 4.43 -0.64 5.07
CA HIS A 244 4.66 -2.09 5.00
C HIS A 244 6.15 -2.39 5.07
N SER A 245 6.53 -3.45 5.79
CA SER A 245 7.92 -3.74 6.13
C SER A 245 8.73 -4.34 5.00
N ASP A 246 8.08 -5.05 4.08
CA ASP A 246 8.74 -5.85 3.04
C ASP A 246 9.42 -4.97 1.99
N ASP A 247 8.82 -3.83 1.67
CA ASP A 247 9.36 -2.87 0.71
C ASP A 247 9.50 -1.44 1.24
N GLY A 248 9.05 -1.17 2.47
CA GLY A 248 9.13 0.15 3.10
C GLY A 248 8.18 1.17 2.47
N ARG A 249 7.20 0.73 1.66
CA ARG A 249 6.24 1.62 1.03
C ARG A 249 5.10 2.00 1.96
N ARG A 250 4.50 3.15 1.66
CA ARG A 250 3.29 3.62 2.30
C ARG A 250 2.06 3.43 1.42
N PHE A 251 0.94 3.18 2.08
CA PHE A 251 -0.35 2.88 1.46
C PHE A 251 -1.42 3.74 2.13
N VAL A 252 -2.33 4.32 1.35
CA VAL A 252 -3.43 5.14 1.83
C VAL A 252 -4.66 4.82 0.98
N ASN A 253 -5.48 3.84 1.39
CA ASN A 253 -6.54 3.30 0.54
C ASN A 253 -6.07 3.01 -0.90
N ASN A 254 -5.00 2.21 -1.00
CA ASN A 254 -4.34 1.88 -2.25
C ASN A 254 -4.19 0.35 -2.34
N ILE A 255 -4.95 -0.28 -3.23
CA ILE A 255 -4.95 -1.74 -3.46
C ILE A 255 -3.79 -2.20 -4.36
N TRP A 256 -2.91 -1.30 -4.78
CA TRP A 256 -1.82 -1.56 -5.72
C TRP A 256 -0.46 -1.49 -5.01
N GLY A 257 0.58 -0.98 -5.68
CA GLY A 257 1.94 -1.01 -5.16
C GLY A 257 2.26 0.05 -4.10
N GLY A 258 1.33 0.91 -3.71
CA GLY A 258 1.62 2.00 -2.77
C GLY A 258 2.61 3.02 -3.32
N ARG A 259 3.31 3.72 -2.42
CA ARG A 259 4.29 4.77 -2.76
C ARG A 259 5.59 4.55 -1.99
N GLU A 260 6.72 4.82 -2.64
CA GLU A 260 8.04 4.82 -2.00
C GLU A 260 8.05 5.79 -0.80
N PHE A 261 8.67 5.35 0.30
CA PHE A 261 8.66 6.13 1.54
C PHE A 261 9.90 5.92 2.41
N VAL A 262 10.10 4.74 2.97
CA VAL A 262 11.24 4.41 3.84
C VAL A 262 11.93 3.14 3.37
N TYR A 263 13.06 2.78 3.98
CA TYR A 263 13.68 1.48 3.72
C TYR A 263 12.90 0.33 4.39
N PRO A 264 12.95 -0.89 3.81
CA PRO A 264 12.35 -2.09 4.41
C PRO A 264 12.79 -2.32 5.85
N PHE A 265 11.89 -2.83 6.69
CA PHE A 265 12.18 -2.96 8.12
C PHE A 265 13.15 -4.11 8.37
N GLN A 266 13.98 -3.94 9.39
CA GLN A 266 14.96 -4.93 9.80
C GLN A 266 14.59 -5.53 11.16
N VAL A 267 15.03 -6.78 11.39
CA VAL A 267 14.92 -7.40 12.71
C VAL A 267 15.68 -6.55 13.73
N GLY A 268 14.99 -6.21 14.82
CA GLY A 268 15.49 -5.36 15.88
C GLY A 268 15.02 -3.91 15.80
N ASP A 269 14.47 -3.46 14.67
CA ASP A 269 13.93 -2.11 14.54
C ASP A 269 12.74 -1.88 15.47
N VAL A 270 12.69 -0.70 16.08
CA VAL A 270 11.48 -0.14 16.71
C VAL A 270 10.94 0.93 15.77
N VAL A 271 9.81 0.65 15.13
CA VAL A 271 9.17 1.57 14.18
C VAL A 271 7.90 2.14 14.78
N GLY A 272 7.59 3.39 14.46
CA GLY A 272 6.39 4.06 14.93
C GLY A 272 5.67 4.79 13.81
N LEU A 273 4.37 4.93 13.95
CA LEU A 273 3.53 5.69 13.03
C LEU A 273 2.59 6.59 13.83
N GLY A 274 2.53 7.86 13.44
CA GLY A 274 1.62 8.81 14.06
C GLY A 274 0.95 9.74 13.07
N MET A 275 -0.16 10.33 13.52
CA MET A 275 -0.94 11.29 12.75
C MET A 275 -1.14 12.58 13.56
N HIS A 276 -0.83 13.71 12.93
CA HIS A 276 -1.17 15.06 13.39
C HIS A 276 -2.48 15.51 12.76
N PHE A 277 -3.49 15.78 13.56
CA PHE A 277 -4.72 16.47 13.16
C PHE A 277 -4.59 17.94 13.55
N LEU A 278 -4.41 18.82 12.56
CA LEU A 278 -4.14 20.24 12.78
C LEU A 278 -5.45 21.04 12.81
N PRO A 279 -5.54 22.19 13.51
CA PRO A 279 -6.74 23.04 13.53
C PRO A 279 -7.13 23.67 12.17
N GLN A 280 -6.35 23.46 11.12
CA GLN A 280 -6.65 24.00 9.80
C GLN A 280 -7.81 23.23 9.14
N GLU A 281 -8.91 23.92 8.87
CA GLU A 281 -10.07 23.33 8.19
C GLU A 281 -9.81 23.18 6.68
N LEU A 282 -10.27 22.05 6.11
CA LEU A 282 -10.23 21.78 4.67
C LEU A 282 -11.65 21.70 4.04
N GLY A 283 -12.68 22.00 4.82
CA GLY A 283 -14.09 21.91 4.43
C GLY A 283 -14.67 20.48 4.54
N GLY A 284 -15.99 20.38 4.69
CA GLY A 284 -16.67 19.08 4.77
C GLY A 284 -16.37 18.28 6.05
N GLN A 285 -16.22 18.95 7.20
CA GLN A 285 -15.81 18.35 8.49
C GLN A 285 -14.37 17.78 8.52
N ARG A 286 -13.52 18.20 7.56
CA ARG A 286 -12.14 17.75 7.43
C ARG A 286 -11.13 18.75 7.97
N VAL A 287 -10.03 18.24 8.48
CA VAL A 287 -8.88 19.01 8.96
C VAL A 287 -7.60 18.57 8.26
N LYS A 288 -6.65 19.51 8.16
CA LYS A 288 -5.31 19.19 7.66
C LYS A 288 -4.70 18.12 8.56
N THR A 289 -4.33 17.01 7.93
CA THR A 289 -3.80 15.85 8.61
C THR A 289 -2.46 15.45 8.00
N LYS A 290 -1.47 15.22 8.85
CA LYS A 290 -0.12 14.81 8.46
C LYS A 290 0.24 13.50 9.14
N VAL A 291 0.96 12.64 8.45
CA VAL A 291 1.50 11.40 9.00
C VAL A 291 3.00 11.53 9.16
N PHE A 292 3.54 10.97 10.23
CA PHE A 292 4.98 10.87 10.45
C PHE A 292 5.32 9.44 10.86
N PHE A 293 6.52 9.02 10.49
CA PHE A 293 7.07 7.71 10.75
C PHE A 293 8.39 7.84 11.48
N THR A 294 8.60 6.98 12.48
CA THR A 294 9.81 6.93 13.27
C THR A 294 10.47 5.57 13.14
N ARG A 295 11.80 5.55 13.25
CA ARG A 295 12.61 4.35 13.42
C ARG A 295 13.64 4.58 14.50
N ASN A 296 13.71 3.66 15.46
CA ASN A 296 14.67 3.65 16.56
C ASN A 296 14.72 5.00 17.32
N GLY A 297 13.53 5.59 17.53
CA GLY A 297 13.35 6.85 18.26
C GLY A 297 13.60 8.12 17.45
N MET A 298 13.87 8.03 16.15
CA MET A 298 14.08 9.19 15.26
C MET A 298 13.03 9.22 14.16
N GLU A 299 12.52 10.40 13.82
CA GLU A 299 11.65 10.59 12.67
C GLU A 299 12.46 10.34 11.37
N GLU A 300 11.99 9.43 10.53
CA GLU A 300 12.63 9.08 9.25
C GLU A 300 11.90 9.74 8.07
N GLY A 301 10.60 9.99 8.19
CA GLY A 301 9.82 10.67 7.15
C GLY A 301 8.37 10.94 7.52
N GLY A 302 7.65 11.64 6.65
CA GLY A 302 6.23 11.92 6.81
C GLY A 302 5.58 12.37 5.50
N TRP A 303 4.25 12.46 5.48
CA TRP A 303 3.48 12.95 4.34
C TRP A 303 2.21 13.69 4.77
N ASP A 304 1.73 14.59 3.91
CA ASP A 304 0.41 15.21 4.04
C ASP A 304 -0.66 14.24 3.50
N VAL A 305 -1.74 13.99 4.24
CA VAL A 305 -2.79 13.03 3.81
C VAL A 305 -3.48 13.49 2.51
N ASP A 306 -3.60 14.81 2.32
CA ASP A 306 -4.13 15.51 1.15
C ASP A 306 -3.05 15.93 0.14
N GLU A 307 -1.90 15.27 0.11
CA GLU A 307 -0.96 15.44 -1.00
C GLU A 307 -1.63 15.16 -2.36
N GLU A 308 -1.02 15.62 -3.45
CA GLU A 308 -1.54 15.33 -4.79
C GLU A 308 -1.45 13.84 -5.11
N ARG A 309 -2.54 13.29 -5.64
CA ARG A 309 -2.72 11.86 -5.87
C ARG A 309 -3.26 11.57 -7.27
N ASP A 310 -2.83 10.45 -7.84
CA ASP A 310 -3.39 9.99 -9.10
C ASP A 310 -4.78 9.42 -8.83
N ALA A 311 -5.82 10.12 -9.30
CA ALA A 311 -7.22 9.75 -9.09
C ALA A 311 -7.59 8.39 -9.73
N GLN A 312 -6.81 7.88 -10.68
CA GLN A 312 -7.04 6.54 -11.24
C GLN A 312 -6.56 5.44 -10.30
N MET A 313 -5.60 5.75 -9.42
CA MET A 313 -4.86 4.75 -8.64
C MET A 313 -5.04 4.81 -7.14
N ASP A 314 -5.48 5.96 -6.64
CA ASP A 314 -5.75 6.18 -5.24
C ASP A 314 -7.26 6.27 -5.02
N GLN A 315 -7.81 5.38 -4.20
CA GLN A 315 -9.27 5.24 -4.00
C GLN A 315 -9.87 6.30 -3.06
N GLY A 316 -9.18 7.43 -2.87
CA GLY A 316 -9.59 8.53 -1.98
C GLY A 316 -9.00 8.44 -0.56
N ILE A 317 -9.23 9.50 0.22
CA ILE A 317 -8.67 9.70 1.58
C ILE A 317 -9.75 9.86 2.65
N ASP A 318 -11.01 9.58 2.30
CA ASP A 318 -12.15 9.81 3.17
C ASP A 318 -12.00 9.09 4.51
N GLY A 319 -12.21 9.83 5.59
CA GLY A 319 -12.14 9.32 6.95
C GLY A 319 -10.75 9.35 7.57
N LEU A 320 -9.73 9.85 6.89
CA LEU A 320 -8.37 10.02 7.43
C LEU A 320 -8.05 11.46 7.82
N GLN A 321 -8.96 12.40 7.58
CA GLN A 321 -8.79 13.83 7.79
C GLN A 321 -9.65 14.35 8.96
N GLY A 322 -9.81 13.52 10.00
CA GLY A 322 -10.51 13.86 11.23
C GLY A 322 -12.02 13.59 11.24
N GLU A 323 -12.54 12.96 10.19
CA GLU A 323 -13.97 12.63 10.08
C GLU A 323 -14.32 11.37 10.88
N LEU A 324 -13.42 10.39 10.97
CA LEU A 324 -13.64 9.09 11.60
C LEU A 324 -12.67 8.78 12.73
N ASP A 325 -13.08 7.84 13.59
CA ASP A 325 -12.23 7.30 14.64
C ASP A 325 -11.06 6.51 14.05
N GLN A 326 -9.85 6.72 14.58
CA GLN A 326 -8.64 6.04 14.09
C GLN A 326 -8.15 4.99 15.09
N TYR A 327 -8.12 3.74 14.66
CA TYR A 327 -7.66 2.61 15.45
C TYR A 327 -6.25 2.21 15.00
N PRO A 328 -5.29 2.04 15.92
CA PRO A 328 -4.07 1.29 15.65
C PRO A 328 -4.37 -0.03 14.95
N ALA A 329 -3.62 -0.28 13.88
CA ALA A 329 -3.79 -1.40 12.98
C ALA A 329 -2.44 -2.05 12.66
N VAL A 330 -2.26 -3.29 13.10
CA VAL A 330 -1.05 -4.09 12.82
C VAL A 330 -1.42 -5.18 11.82
N GLY A 331 -0.87 -5.10 10.62
CA GLY A 331 -0.97 -6.15 9.60
C GLY A 331 0.19 -7.13 9.68
N MET A 332 -0.06 -8.40 9.38
CA MET A 332 0.96 -9.45 9.31
C MET A 332 0.66 -10.43 8.17
N PHE A 333 1.72 -10.95 7.56
CA PHE A 333 1.66 -12.07 6.61
C PHE A 333 2.98 -12.84 6.66
N GLY A 334 2.96 -14.11 6.26
CA GLY A 334 4.10 -15.01 6.40
C GLY A 334 4.52 -15.18 7.86
N GLY A 335 5.77 -15.58 8.09
CA GLY A 335 6.29 -15.88 9.42
C GLY A 335 6.95 -14.66 10.05
N VAL A 336 6.28 -14.01 10.99
CA VAL A 336 6.82 -12.85 11.70
C VAL A 336 6.64 -12.96 13.20
N GLU A 337 7.44 -12.21 13.95
CA GLU A 337 7.32 -12.03 15.39
C GLU A 337 7.53 -10.56 15.73
N LEU A 338 6.67 -9.98 16.57
CA LEU A 338 6.73 -8.56 16.94
C LEU A 338 6.18 -8.30 18.35
N GLU A 339 6.57 -7.17 18.92
CA GLU A 339 5.96 -6.57 20.12
C GLU A 339 5.34 -5.22 19.73
N CYS A 340 4.10 -4.94 20.11
CA CYS A 340 3.39 -3.69 19.81
C CYS A 340 2.50 -3.25 20.98
#